data_AF-A0A6C0DDH8-F1
#
_entry.id   AF-A0A6C0DDH8-F1
#
_cell.length_a   1.000
_cell.length_b   1.000
_cell.length_c   1.000
_cell.angle_alpha   90.00
_cell.angle_beta   90.00
_cell.angle_gamma   90.00
#
_symmetry.space_group_name_H-M   'P 1'
#
loop_
_entity.id
_entity.type
_entity.pdbx_description
1 polymer ?
#
loop_
_entity_poly.entity_id
_entity_poly.type
_entity_poly.pdbx_seq_one_letter_code
_entity_poly.pdbx_strand_id
1 'polypeptide(L)'
;MWTKKDKLFFSIVNHYGNDYLQKNGVHIMKTFQMKQVIADQFGYYDKIHNTFHWLQGINEIIYKLSMTHYFSVFGSKETLIKLCQPTVRIDPPNQYVIPYLVQFLNAAFSVIPFHESDRTVYGMTRLGIKDSFNFGAFNASMGAYRLYGLEKTKHRKRTNVKRRRSSRR
;
A
#
# COMPACT_ATOMS: atom_id res chain seq x y z
N MET A 1 11.26 -5.81 -11.48
CA MET A 1 9.88 -6.28 -11.77
C MET A 1 9.14 -6.59 -10.46
N TRP A 2 7.84 -6.30 -10.40
CA TRP A 2 6.97 -6.61 -9.26
C TRP A 2 6.52 -8.07 -9.24
N THR A 3 6.52 -8.69 -8.06
CA THR A 3 6.05 -10.06 -7.89
C THR A 3 4.51 -10.13 -7.84
N LYS A 4 3.94 -11.34 -7.94
CA LYS A 4 2.50 -11.53 -7.73
C LYS A 4 2.05 -11.12 -6.32
N LYS A 5 2.91 -11.36 -5.33
CA LYS A 5 2.68 -10.94 -3.93
C LYS A 5 2.61 -9.41 -3.82
N ASP A 6 3.53 -8.69 -4.47
CA ASP A 6 3.50 -7.21 -4.53
C ASP A 6 2.22 -6.69 -5.18
N LYS A 7 1.79 -7.29 -6.30
CA LYS A 7 0.55 -6.90 -6.99
C LYS A 7 -0.70 -7.11 -6.13
N LEU A 8 -0.74 -8.17 -5.32
CA LEU A 8 -1.83 -8.39 -4.36
C LEU A 8 -1.85 -7.29 -3.30
N PHE A 9 -0.69 -6.94 -2.74
CA PHE A 9 -0.57 -5.83 -1.81
C PHE A 9 -1.06 -4.50 -2.41
N PHE A 10 -0.64 -4.21 -3.65
CA PHE A 10 -1.05 -3.01 -4.36
C PHE A 10 -2.57 -2.96 -4.54
N SER A 11 -3.19 -4.08 -4.93
CA SER A 11 -4.64 -4.18 -5.07
C SER A 11 -5.36 -3.88 -3.75
N ILE A 12 -4.88 -4.44 -2.63
CA ILE A 12 -5.45 -4.20 -1.30
C ILE A 12 -5.34 -2.72 -0.93
N VAL A 13 -4.13 -2.15 -0.98
CA VAL A 13 -3.89 -0.74 -0.63
C VAL A 13 -4.75 0.20 -1.49
N ASN A 14 -4.77 -0.05 -2.80
CA ASN A 14 -5.51 0.78 -3.75
C ASN A 14 -7.02 0.71 -3.50
N HIS A 15 -7.57 -0.49 -3.23
CA HIS A 15 -8.99 -0.66 -2.90
C HIS A 15 -9.37 0.13 -1.65
N TYR A 16 -8.68 -0.11 -0.53
CA TYR A 16 -9.02 0.54 0.74
C TYR A 16 -8.76 2.05 0.74
N GLY A 17 -7.73 2.50 0.01
CA GLY A 17 -7.45 3.92 -0.11
C GLY A 17 -8.45 4.66 -1.00
N ASN A 18 -8.89 4.03 -2.09
CA ASN A 18 -9.97 4.58 -2.92
C ASN A 18 -11.28 4.68 -2.13
N ASP A 19 -11.65 3.62 -1.41
CA ASP A 19 -12.85 3.61 -0.55
C ASP A 19 -12.78 4.72 0.51
N TYR A 20 -11.60 4.94 1.10
CA TYR A 20 -11.37 6.03 2.05
C TYR A 20 -11.55 7.41 1.41
N LEU A 21 -10.98 7.65 0.22
CA LEU A 21 -11.19 8.92 -0.50
C LEU A 21 -12.64 9.13 -0.92
N GLN A 22 -13.35 8.09 -1.34
CA GLN A 22 -14.75 8.25 -1.70
C GLN A 22 -15.60 8.67 -0.51
N LYS A 23 -15.33 8.11 0.67
CA LYS A 23 -16.07 8.43 1.90
C LYS A 23 -15.68 9.77 2.52
N ASN A 24 -14.38 10.08 2.57
CA ASN A 24 -13.87 11.23 3.33
C ASN A 24 -13.25 12.34 2.46
N GLY A 25 -12.99 12.09 1.18
CA GLY A 25 -12.23 12.99 0.31
C GLY A 25 -12.87 14.37 0.17
N VAL A 26 -14.19 14.44 0.02
CA VAL A 26 -14.92 15.72 -0.02
C VAL A 26 -14.76 16.50 1.28
N HIS A 27 -14.84 15.83 2.43
CA HIS A 27 -14.69 16.47 3.73
C HIS A 27 -13.25 16.94 3.98
N ILE A 28 -12.26 16.13 3.60
CA ILE A 28 -10.83 16.46 3.67
C ILE A 28 -10.53 17.71 2.83
N MET A 29 -10.96 17.74 1.57
CA MET A 29 -10.72 18.88 0.67
C MET A 29 -11.39 20.17 1.17
N LYS A 30 -12.64 20.10 1.62
CA LYS A 30 -13.33 21.26 2.21
C LYS A 30 -12.60 21.78 3.44
N THR A 31 -12.18 20.90 4.34
CA THR A 31 -11.47 21.28 5.56
C THR A 31 -10.11 21.92 5.24
N PHE A 32 -9.38 21.35 4.27
CA PHE A 32 -8.12 21.91 3.79
C PHE A 32 -8.30 23.33 3.26
N GLN A 33 -9.28 23.56 2.39
CA GLN A 33 -9.58 24.87 1.83
C GLN A 33 -10.01 25.88 2.90
N MET A 34 -10.86 25.47 3.84
CA MET A 34 -11.32 26.35 4.93
C MET A 34 -10.20 26.76 5.88
N LYS A 35 -9.27 25.85 6.19
CA LYS A 35 -8.17 26.13 7.12
C LYS A 35 -7.04 26.95 6.50
N GLN A 36 -7.00 27.07 5.17
CA GLN A 36 -5.95 27.78 4.43
C GLN A 36 -4.53 27.33 4.83
N VAL A 37 -4.39 26.05 5.15
CA VAL A 37 -3.09 25.46 5.52
C VAL A 37 -2.30 25.08 4.29
N ILE A 38 -0.98 25.12 4.39
CA ILE A 38 -0.07 24.63 3.35
C ILE A 38 0.05 23.11 3.49
N ALA A 39 0.15 22.42 2.35
CA ALA A 39 0.45 20.99 2.31
C ALA A 39 1.90 20.79 1.91
N ASP A 40 2.63 20.00 2.69
CA ASP A 40 4.01 19.64 2.38
C ASP A 40 4.01 18.60 1.26
N GLN A 41 4.54 18.99 0.10
CA GLN A 41 4.59 18.12 -1.07
C GLN A 41 5.60 16.99 -0.85
N PHE A 42 5.15 15.75 -1.06
CA PHE A 42 6.01 14.58 -0.83
C PHE A 42 6.29 13.75 -2.07
N GLY A 43 5.54 13.98 -3.14
CA GLY A 43 5.77 13.30 -4.39
C GLY A 43 4.78 13.70 -5.46
N TYR A 44 5.07 13.28 -6.69
CA TYR A 44 4.14 13.42 -7.79
C TYR A 44 4.08 12.14 -8.62
N TYR A 45 2.93 11.90 -9.23
CA TYR A 45 2.71 10.81 -10.17
C TYR A 45 2.69 11.36 -11.60
N ASP A 46 3.66 10.91 -12.40
CA ASP A 46 3.73 11.13 -13.84
C ASP A 46 2.81 10.12 -14.54
N LYS A 47 1.74 10.65 -15.15
CA LYS A 47 0.72 9.82 -15.83
C LYS A 47 1.22 9.24 -17.16
N ILE A 48 2.16 9.92 -17.82
CA ILE A 48 2.71 9.50 -19.12
C ILE A 48 3.59 8.27 -18.90
N HIS A 49 4.46 8.33 -17.90
CA HIS A 49 5.44 7.27 -17.61
C HIS A 49 4.96 6.26 -16.56
N ASN A 50 3.76 6.43 -16.00
CA ASN A 50 3.19 5.62 -14.91
C ASN A 50 4.15 5.46 -13.72
N THR A 51 4.74 6.58 -13.32
CA THR A 51 5.86 6.61 -12.39
C THR A 51 5.62 7.61 -11.29
N PHE A 52 5.83 7.18 -10.05
CA PHE A 52 5.81 8.04 -8.88
C PHE A 52 7.22 8.51 -8.56
N HIS A 53 7.37 9.81 -8.33
CA HIS A 53 8.61 10.43 -7.91
C HIS A 53 8.44 10.96 -6.51
N TRP A 54 9.28 10.49 -5.59
CA TRP A 54 9.36 11.05 -4.25
C TRP A 54 10.10 12.38 -4.27
N LEU A 55 9.68 13.29 -3.39
CA LEU A 55 10.31 14.59 -3.21
C LEU A 55 10.92 14.68 -1.81
N GLN A 56 11.91 15.56 -1.67
CA GLN A 56 12.44 16.02 -0.38
C GLN A 56 12.94 14.89 0.55
N GLY A 57 13.39 13.76 0.01
CA GLY A 57 13.90 12.63 0.79
C GLY A 57 12.84 11.91 1.65
N ILE A 58 11.55 12.19 1.43
CA ILE A 58 10.47 11.59 2.24
C ILE A 58 10.42 10.08 2.09
N ASN A 59 10.85 9.53 0.95
CA ASN A 59 11.00 8.09 0.76
C ASN A 59 11.89 7.43 1.84
N GLU A 60 12.96 8.08 2.27
CA GLU A 60 13.85 7.54 3.31
C GLU A 60 13.19 7.56 4.69
N ILE A 61 12.43 8.61 4.98
CA ILE A 61 11.66 8.75 6.22
C ILE A 61 10.59 7.65 6.28
N ILE A 62 9.84 7.49 5.19
CA ILE A 62 8.80 6.45 5.06
C ILE A 62 9.41 5.06 5.17
N TYR A 63 10.57 4.81 4.56
CA TYR A 63 11.27 3.53 4.68
C TYR A 63 11.65 3.24 6.14
N LYS A 64 12.26 4.21 6.84
CA LYS A 64 12.65 4.06 8.25
C LYS A 64 11.44 3.82 9.16
N LEU A 65 10.38 4.62 9.01
CA LEU A 65 9.12 4.45 9.76
C LEU A 65 8.50 3.08 9.50
N SER A 66 8.45 2.66 8.23
CA SER A 66 7.89 1.37 7.84
C SER A 66 8.69 0.22 8.43
N MET A 67 10.02 0.26 8.34
CA MET A 67 10.87 -0.78 8.92
C MET A 67 10.77 -0.87 10.44
N THR A 68 10.61 0.27 11.12
CA THR A 68 10.60 0.34 12.59
C THR A 68 9.25 -0.06 13.18
N HIS A 69 8.14 0.40 12.59
CA HIS A 69 6.81 0.28 13.19
C HIS A 69 5.84 -0.60 12.41
N TYR A 70 6.04 -0.75 11.10
CA TYR A 70 5.03 -1.32 10.21
C TYR A 70 5.54 -2.48 9.36
N PHE A 71 6.74 -3.01 9.64
CA PHE A 71 7.34 -4.07 8.81
C PHE A 71 6.44 -5.30 8.69
N SER A 72 5.70 -5.62 9.76
CA SER A 72 4.72 -6.71 9.79
C SER A 72 3.56 -6.53 8.79
N VAL A 73 3.23 -5.29 8.41
CA VAL A 73 2.23 -4.97 7.38
C VAL A 73 2.81 -5.30 6.01
N PHE A 74 4.04 -4.88 5.74
CA PHE A 74 4.69 -5.08 4.44
C PHE A 74 5.22 -6.49 4.23
N GLY A 75 5.57 -7.24 5.28
CA GLY A 75 5.94 -8.66 5.20
C GLY A 75 7.07 -9.03 4.23
N SER A 76 7.80 -8.04 3.70
CA SER A 76 8.81 -8.17 2.66
C SER A 76 9.67 -6.91 2.64
N LYS A 77 10.97 -7.07 2.98
CA LYS A 77 11.93 -5.96 2.98
C LYS A 77 12.18 -5.47 1.56
N GLU A 78 12.24 -6.37 0.60
CA GLU A 78 12.46 -6.07 -0.82
C GLU A 78 11.32 -5.22 -1.39
N THR A 79 10.08 -5.48 -0.99
CA THR A 79 8.91 -4.68 -1.40
C THR A 79 9.04 -3.25 -0.89
N LEU A 80 9.43 -3.08 0.39
CA LEU A 80 9.67 -1.76 0.98
C LEU A 80 10.80 -1.00 0.30
N ILE A 81 11.94 -1.66 0.06
CA ILE A 81 13.08 -1.06 -0.64
C ILE A 81 12.63 -0.51 -1.99
N LYS A 82 11.90 -1.31 -2.78
CA LYS A 82 11.42 -0.88 -4.11
C LYS A 82 10.41 0.27 -4.04
N LEU A 83 9.47 0.23 -3.09
CA LEU A 83 8.48 1.29 -2.90
C LEU A 83 9.07 2.63 -2.43
N CYS A 84 10.24 2.57 -1.79
CA CYS A 84 10.95 3.74 -1.27
C CYS A 84 12.17 4.11 -2.12
N GLN A 85 12.29 3.59 -3.34
CA GLN A 85 13.24 4.14 -4.32
C GLN A 85 12.80 5.55 -4.70
N PRO A 86 13.72 6.48 -5.06
CA PRO A 86 13.36 7.85 -5.44
C PRO A 86 12.31 7.93 -6.55
N THR A 87 12.37 6.98 -7.48
CA THR A 87 11.48 6.85 -8.62
C THR A 87 10.91 5.43 -8.64
N VAL A 88 9.58 5.30 -8.66
CA VAL A 88 8.89 4.03 -8.54
C VAL A 88 7.85 3.89 -9.65
N ARG A 89 8.06 2.93 -10.55
CA ARG A 89 7.07 2.60 -11.57
C ARG A 89 6.02 1.65 -11.00
N ILE A 90 4.76 2.05 -11.00
CA ILE A 90 3.64 1.22 -10.57
C ILE A 90 2.61 1.20 -11.70
N ASP A 91 2.50 0.08 -12.39
CA ASP A 91 1.59 -0.02 -13.53
C ASP A 91 0.12 0.12 -13.07
N PRO A 92 -0.73 0.80 -13.87
CA PRO A 92 -2.16 0.93 -13.58
C PRO A 92 -2.85 -0.42 -13.32
N PRO A 93 -3.88 -0.47 -12.46
CA PRO A 93 -4.59 0.67 -11.85
C PRO A 93 -4.00 1.17 -10.51
N ASN A 94 -2.78 0.76 -10.15
CA ASN A 94 -2.24 0.89 -8.79
C ASN A 94 -1.49 2.20 -8.50
N GLN A 95 -1.78 3.27 -9.24
CA GLN A 95 -1.09 4.56 -9.13
C GLN A 95 -1.21 5.22 -7.74
N TYR A 96 -2.25 4.89 -6.97
CA TYR A 96 -2.50 5.47 -5.65
C TYR A 96 -1.89 4.70 -4.49
N VAL A 97 -1.14 3.62 -4.77
CA VAL A 97 -0.51 2.80 -3.71
C VAL A 97 0.39 3.64 -2.81
N ILE A 98 1.28 4.46 -3.37
CA ILE A 98 2.20 5.27 -2.57
C ILE A 98 1.45 6.35 -1.76
N PRO A 99 0.59 7.20 -2.37
CA PRO A 99 -0.22 8.16 -1.62
C PRO A 99 -0.98 7.55 -0.44
N TYR A 100 -1.63 6.41 -0.64
CA TYR A 100 -2.40 5.76 0.43
C TYR A 100 -1.52 5.05 1.44
N LEU A 101 -0.35 4.57 1.05
CA LEU A 101 0.61 4.08 2.04
C LEU A 101 1.04 5.19 2.99
N VAL A 102 1.37 6.37 2.47
CA VAL A 102 1.72 7.52 3.31
C VAL A 102 0.56 7.87 4.24
N GLN A 103 -0.68 7.88 3.73
CA GLN A 103 -1.88 8.08 4.54
C GLN A 103 -2.01 7.05 5.67
N PHE A 104 -1.84 5.76 5.38
CA PHE A 104 -2.04 4.68 6.36
C PHE A 104 -0.94 4.60 7.41
N LEU A 105 0.31 4.91 7.03
CA LEU A 105 1.44 4.91 7.95
C LEU A 105 1.44 6.12 8.88
N ASN A 106 0.70 7.17 8.51
CA ASN A 106 0.73 8.45 9.20
C ASN A 106 -0.68 8.99 9.46
N ALA A 107 -1.38 8.35 10.41
CA ALA A 107 -2.77 8.67 10.78
C ALA A 107 -3.02 10.13 11.19
N ALA A 108 -1.96 10.89 11.51
CA ALA A 108 -2.08 12.31 11.86
C ALA A 108 -2.23 13.23 10.65
N PHE A 109 -1.87 12.78 9.45
CA PHE A 109 -1.85 13.61 8.25
C PHE A 109 -2.90 13.15 7.24
N SER A 110 -3.41 14.12 6.48
CA SER A 110 -4.27 13.90 5.33
C SER A 110 -3.47 14.13 4.06
N VAL A 111 -3.56 13.20 3.12
CA VAL A 111 -2.95 13.27 1.80
C VAL A 111 -3.91 14.00 0.86
N ILE A 112 -3.41 15.05 0.22
CA ILE A 112 -4.16 15.94 -0.66
C ILE A 112 -3.59 15.84 -2.08
N PRO A 113 -4.39 15.44 -3.08
CA PRO A 113 -3.98 15.47 -4.47
C PRO A 113 -4.19 16.86 -5.09
N PHE A 114 -3.17 17.35 -5.79
CA PHE A 114 -3.22 18.53 -6.65
C PHE A 114 -3.03 18.07 -8.10
N HIS A 115 -4.06 18.27 -8.92
CA HIS A 115 -4.02 17.85 -10.32
C HIS A 115 -3.42 18.95 -11.18
N GLU A 116 -2.28 18.63 -11.78
CA GLU A 116 -1.67 19.40 -12.86
C GLU A 116 -1.89 18.64 -14.18
N SER A 117 -1.79 19.31 -15.32
CA SER A 117 -2.22 18.80 -16.62
C SER A 117 -1.75 17.36 -16.91
N ASP A 118 -0.46 17.09 -16.70
CA ASP A 118 0.22 15.82 -16.99
C ASP A 118 0.59 15.00 -15.73
N ARG A 119 0.53 15.60 -14.54
CA ARG A 119 0.94 14.97 -13.28
C ARG A 119 -0.04 15.19 -12.14
N THR A 120 0.04 14.37 -11.11
CA THR A 120 -0.68 14.62 -9.85
C THR A 120 0.32 14.75 -8.74
N VAL A 121 0.41 15.94 -8.15
CA VAL A 121 1.27 16.22 -6.99
C VAL A 121 0.50 15.84 -5.74
N TYR A 122 1.16 15.19 -4.78
CA TYR A 122 0.57 14.80 -3.51
C TYR A 122 1.25 15.57 -2.39
N GLY A 123 0.44 16.25 -1.59
CA GLY A 123 0.87 16.89 -0.35
C GLY A 123 0.31 16.19 0.88
N MET A 124 0.95 16.40 2.03
CA MET A 124 0.45 15.98 3.33
C MET A 124 0.24 17.17 4.24
N THR A 125 -0.83 17.16 5.04
CA THR A 125 -1.12 18.24 5.99
C THR A 125 -1.95 17.75 7.16
N ARG A 126 -1.79 18.38 8.34
CA ARG A 126 -2.51 17.99 9.55
C ARG A 126 -3.84 18.71 9.65
N LEU A 127 -4.93 18.02 9.31
CA LEU A 127 -6.28 18.61 9.33
C LEU A 127 -7.04 18.36 10.64
N GLY A 128 -6.60 17.44 11.50
CA GLY A 128 -7.29 17.09 12.75
C GLY A 128 -8.67 16.43 12.52
N ILE A 129 -8.85 15.81 11.35
CA ILE A 129 -10.04 15.01 11.04
C ILE A 129 -9.92 13.68 11.76
N LYS A 130 -10.96 13.27 12.48
CA LYS A 130 -10.99 11.94 13.12
C LYS A 130 -10.96 10.87 12.04
N ASP A 131 -10.01 9.94 12.17
CA ASP A 131 -9.86 8.88 11.20
C ASP A 131 -11.07 7.93 11.24
N SER A 132 -11.75 7.79 10.10
CA SER A 132 -12.83 6.83 9.90
C SER A 132 -12.38 5.58 9.13
N PHE A 133 -11.07 5.45 8.90
CA PHE A 133 -10.48 4.30 8.24
C PHE A 133 -10.70 3.03 9.06
N ASN A 134 -11.25 2.00 8.40
CA ASN A 134 -11.48 0.71 9.03
C ASN A 134 -10.19 -0.13 9.03
N PHE A 135 -9.29 0.16 9.98
CA PHE A 135 -8.04 -0.58 10.15
C PHE A 135 -8.25 -2.08 10.37
N GLY A 136 -9.37 -2.49 10.97
CA GLY A 136 -9.70 -3.90 11.19
C GLY A 136 -9.88 -4.65 9.88
N ALA A 137 -10.72 -4.11 8.99
CA ALA A 137 -10.96 -4.70 7.67
C ALA A 137 -9.68 -4.70 6.80
N PHE A 138 -8.95 -3.59 6.78
CA PHE A 138 -7.67 -3.49 6.07
C PHE A 138 -6.66 -4.53 6.55
N ASN A 139 -6.46 -4.64 7.87
CA ASN A 139 -5.54 -5.61 8.46
C ASN A 139 -5.97 -7.06 8.16
N ALA A 140 -7.28 -7.35 8.13
CA ALA A 140 -7.80 -8.66 7.74
C ALA A 140 -7.46 -8.99 6.28
N SER A 141 -7.66 -8.06 5.33
CA SER A 141 -7.27 -8.26 3.92
C SER A 141 -5.75 -8.42 3.75
N MET A 142 -4.96 -7.70 4.54
CA MET A 142 -3.51 -7.89 4.62
C MET A 142 -3.12 -9.28 5.16
N GLY A 143 -4.04 -9.99 5.82
CA GLY A 143 -3.88 -11.41 6.16
C GLY A 143 -3.65 -12.29 4.92
N ALA A 144 -4.45 -12.13 3.87
CA ALA A 144 -4.28 -12.88 2.62
C ALA A 144 -2.92 -12.61 1.96
N TYR A 145 -2.47 -11.35 1.97
CA TYR A 145 -1.14 -10.97 1.51
C TYR A 145 -0.01 -11.65 2.30
N ARG A 146 -0.12 -11.68 3.64
CA ARG A 146 0.87 -12.31 4.52
C ARG A 146 0.93 -13.83 4.34
N LEU A 147 -0.21 -14.46 4.06
CA LEU A 147 -0.31 -15.90 3.79
C LEU A 147 0.13 -16.28 2.38
N TYR A 148 0.25 -15.31 1.45
CA TYR A 148 0.63 -15.57 0.07
C TYR A 148 1.99 -16.28 -0.02
N GLY A 149 2.00 -17.49 -0.55
CA GLY A 149 3.19 -18.33 -0.71
C GLY A 149 3.47 -19.31 0.44
N LEU A 150 2.75 -19.22 1.57
CA LEU A 150 2.82 -20.21 2.66
C LEU A 150 2.02 -21.50 2.35
N GLU A 151 1.14 -21.48 1.36
CA GLU A 151 0.42 -22.69 0.91
C GLU A 151 1.36 -23.75 0.32
N LYS A 152 2.52 -23.34 -0.23
CA LYS A 152 3.51 -24.28 -0.79
C LYS A 152 4.26 -25.09 0.27
N THR A 153 4.23 -24.71 1.55
CA THR A 153 4.99 -25.40 2.60
C THR A 153 4.19 -26.44 3.39
N LYS A 154 2.87 -26.61 3.18
CA LYS A 154 2.04 -27.48 4.05
C LYS A 154 1.34 -28.70 3.45
N HIS A 155 1.64 -29.10 2.21
CA HIS A 155 1.18 -30.41 1.70
C HIS A 155 2.28 -31.26 1.07
N ARG A 156 3.36 -31.53 1.82
CA ARG A 156 4.08 -32.80 1.64
C ARG A 156 3.23 -33.89 2.28
N LYS A 157 2.16 -34.34 1.60
CA LYS A 157 1.50 -35.61 1.94
C LYS A 157 2.61 -36.66 1.86
N ARG A 158 3.07 -37.15 3.01
CA ARG A 158 3.91 -38.34 3.07
C ARG A 158 3.12 -39.45 2.39
N THR A 159 3.54 -39.84 1.20
CA THR A 159 3.13 -41.04 0.50
C THR A 159 3.54 -42.22 1.38
N ASN A 160 2.68 -42.65 2.29
CA ASN A 160 2.80 -43.99 2.87
C ASN A 160 2.26 -44.97 1.83
N VAL A 161 3.12 -45.28 0.87
CA VAL A 161 3.03 -46.50 0.08
C VAL A 161 3.20 -47.67 1.05
N LYS A 162 2.10 -48.30 1.49
CA LYS A 162 2.14 -49.70 1.90
C LYS A 162 1.72 -50.57 0.72
N ARG A 163 2.72 -51.22 0.13
CA ARG A 163 2.60 -52.27 -0.89
C ARG A 163 1.67 -53.40 -0.42
N ARG A 164 0.77 -53.80 -1.34
CA ARG A 164 0.14 -55.12 -1.59
C ARG A 164 0.21 -56.21 -0.51
N ARG A 165 -0.92 -56.92 -0.34
CA ARG A 165 -1.01 -58.37 -0.62
C ARG A 165 -2.37 -58.73 -1.22
N SER A 166 -2.32 -59.27 -2.44
CA SER A 166 -3.42 -60.02 -3.04
C SER A 166 -3.56 -61.35 -2.29
N SER A 167 -4.76 -61.68 -1.83
CA SER A 167 -5.12 -63.07 -1.54
C SER A 167 -6.33 -63.45 -2.40
N ARG A 168 -6.08 -64.30 -3.39
CA ARG A 168 -7.09 -65.18 -3.98
C ARG A 168 -7.65 -66.08 -2.88
N ARG A 169 -8.98 -66.15 -2.77
CA ARG A 169 -9.71 -67.41 -2.62
C ARG A 169 -11.12 -67.20 -3.14
#